data_AF-A0A3B8QTQ4-F1
#
_entry.id   AF-A0A3B8QTQ4-F1
#
_cell.length_a   1.000
_cell.length_b   1.000
_cell.length_c   1.000
_cell.angle_alpha   90.00
_cell.angle_beta   90.00
_cell.angle_gamma   90.00
#
_symmetry.space_group_name_H-M   'P 1'
#
loop_
_entity.id
_entity.type
_entity.pdbx_description
1 polymer ?
#
loop_
_entity_poly.entity_id
_entity_poly.type
_entity_poly.pdbx_seq_one_letter_code
_entity_poly.pdbx_strand_id
1 'polypeptide(L)'
;MQADLRILSLYFRGLFYSYDNPKWGIRAKDSLLIQTLHQRRMLAPHPLREDRLILTLRGERYAKDIIHKILRPVIWVIVSWLLIMLYYRP
;
A
#
# COMPACT_ATOMS: atom_id res chain seq x y z
N MET A 1 -3.57 -9.09 -7.06
CA MET A 1 -2.13 -8.82 -7.25
C MET A 1 -1.84 -7.42 -7.79
N GLN A 2 -2.23 -7.03 -9.01
CA GLN A 2 -1.93 -5.67 -9.53
C GLN A 2 -2.65 -4.54 -8.76
N ALA A 3 -3.85 -4.81 -8.25
CA ALA A 3 -4.60 -3.90 -7.38
C ALA A 3 -3.86 -3.64 -6.06
N ASP A 4 -3.39 -4.72 -5.43
CA ASP A 4 -2.73 -4.70 -4.12
C ASP A 4 -1.41 -3.94 -4.19
N LEU A 5 -0.62 -4.15 -5.25
CA LEU A 5 0.62 -3.39 -5.48
C LEU A 5 0.36 -1.89 -5.66
N ARG A 6 -0.72 -1.50 -6.36
CA ARG A 6 -1.08 -0.09 -6.53
C ARG A 6 -1.52 0.54 -5.21
N ILE A 7 -2.33 -0.15 -4.42
CA ILE A 7 -2.75 0.30 -3.08
C ILE A 7 -1.53 0.46 -2.17
N LEU A 8 -0.64 -0.53 -2.18
CA LEU A 8 0.59 -0.54 -1.38
C LEU A 8 1.54 0.58 -1.81
N SER A 9 1.66 0.84 -3.12
CA SER A 9 2.43 1.98 -3.64
C SER A 9 1.83 3.32 -3.19
N LEU A 10 0.50 3.46 -3.18
CA LEU A 10 -0.20 4.65 -2.71
C LEU A 10 -0.02 4.84 -1.19
N TYR A 11 -0.07 3.75 -0.44
CA TYR A 11 0.11 3.74 1.01
C TYR A 11 1.54 4.11 1.40
N PHE A 12 2.55 3.45 0.82
CA PHE A 12 3.96 3.78 1.03
C PHE A 12 4.23 5.23 0.66
N ARG A 13 3.74 5.64 -0.51
CA ARG A 13 3.82 7.02 -0.95
C ARG A 13 3.22 7.88 0.21
N GLY A 14 1.98 7.66 0.64
CA GLY A 14 1.29 8.52 1.63
C GLY A 14 1.89 8.50 3.03
N LEU A 15 2.68 7.45 3.35
CA LEU A 15 3.41 7.32 4.60
C LEU A 15 4.71 8.13 4.61
N PHE A 16 5.34 8.32 3.45
CA PHE A 16 6.61 9.05 3.29
C PHE A 16 6.42 10.53 2.92
N TYR A 17 5.23 10.96 2.49
CA TYR A 17 4.95 12.35 2.15
C TYR A 17 3.53 12.73 2.55
N SER A 18 3.42 13.89 3.21
CA SER A 18 2.18 14.42 3.77
C SER A 18 1.07 14.57 2.72
N TYR A 19 -0.17 14.25 3.13
CA TYR A 19 -1.41 14.39 2.35
C TYR A 19 -1.72 15.84 1.90
N ASP A 20 -0.95 16.83 2.36
CA ASP A 20 -1.07 18.26 2.01
C ASP A 20 -0.60 18.61 0.58
N ASN A 21 0.09 17.72 -0.11
CA ASN A 21 0.66 18.04 -1.41
C ASN A 21 -0.31 17.68 -2.56
N PRO A 22 -0.84 18.65 -3.34
CA PRO A 22 -1.85 18.40 -4.40
C PRO A 22 -1.31 17.62 -5.61
N LYS A 23 -0.02 17.26 -5.63
CA LYS A 23 0.58 16.32 -6.58
C LYS A 23 0.54 14.87 -6.09
N TRP A 24 -0.21 14.60 -5.02
CA TRP A 24 -0.36 13.28 -4.41
C TRP A 24 -1.67 12.61 -4.77
N GLY A 25 -1.67 11.27 -4.83
CA GLY A 25 -2.81 10.48 -5.30
C GLY A 25 -2.62 9.88 -6.68
N ILE A 26 -3.34 8.79 -6.96
CA ILE A 26 -3.38 8.16 -8.28
C ILE A 26 -4.23 9.04 -9.19
N ARG A 27 -3.68 9.40 -10.37
CA ARG A 27 -4.48 10.07 -11.40
C ARG A 27 -5.69 9.20 -11.70
N ALA A 28 -6.88 9.78 -11.65
CA ALA A 28 -8.15 9.16 -12.01
C ALA A 28 -8.14 8.84 -13.52
N LYS A 29 -7.33 7.86 -13.92
CA LYS A 29 -7.41 7.22 -15.22
C LYS A 29 -8.39 6.07 -15.06
N ASP A 30 -9.28 5.92 -16.02
CA ASP A 30 -10.29 4.87 -16.08
C ASP A 30 -9.64 3.51 -16.24
N SER A 31 -9.27 2.92 -15.10
CA SER A 31 -8.95 1.52 -15.00
C SER A 31 -10.08 0.89 -14.20
N LEU A 32 -10.63 -0.21 -14.70
CA LEU A 32 -11.62 -1.05 -14.00
C LEU A 32 -11.20 -1.33 -12.53
N LEU A 33 -9.89 -1.41 -12.28
CA LEU A 33 -9.31 -1.54 -10.94
C LEU A 33 -9.51 -0.31 -10.04
N ILE A 34 -9.36 0.90 -10.59
CA ILE A 34 -9.55 2.14 -9.83
C ILE A 34 -11.03 2.33 -9.52
N GLN A 35 -11.90 2.00 -10.48
CA GLN A 35 -13.35 2.08 -10.33
C GLN A 35 -13.87 1.10 -9.28
N THR A 36 -13.38 -0.14 -9.27
CA THR A 36 -13.72 -1.14 -8.25
C THR A 36 -13.21 -0.76 -6.86
N LEU A 37 -12.03 -0.14 -6.75
CA LEU A 37 -11.51 0.36 -5.47
C LEU A 37 -12.26 1.59 -4.95
N HIS A 38 -12.71 2.46 -5.85
CA HIS A 38 -13.62 3.56 -5.54
C HIS A 38 -14.98 3.04 -5.06
N GLN A 39 -15.56 2.05 -5.76
CA GLN A 39 -16.82 1.41 -5.39
C GLN A 39 -16.73 0.71 -4.02
N ARG A 40 -15.56 0.15 -3.67
CA ARG A 40 -15.27 -0.43 -2.34
C ARG A 40 -14.99 0.62 -1.25
N ARG A 41 -15.09 1.92 -1.56
CA ARG A 41 -14.76 3.05 -0.66
C ARG A 41 -13.32 3.00 -0.11
N MET A 42 -12.41 2.39 -0.86
CA MET A 42 -10.98 2.33 -0.49
C MET A 42 -10.20 3.53 -1.04
N LEU A 43 -10.75 4.19 -2.07
CA LEU A 43 -10.24 5.42 -2.67
C LEU A 43 -11.29 6.51 -2.58
N ALA A 44 -10.87 7.73 -2.30
CA ALA A 44 -11.69 8.94 -2.33
C ALA A 44 -11.04 10.01 -3.22
N PRO A 45 -11.82 10.92 -3.81
CA PRO A 45 -11.28 12.07 -4.54
C PRO A 45 -10.46 12.97 -3.60
N HIS A 46 -9.36 13.50 -4.12
CA HIS A 46 -8.49 14.42 -3.38
C HIS A 46 -9.19 15.77 -3.21
N PRO A 47 -9.25 16.36 -2.00
CA PRO A 47 -10.02 17.59 -1.74
C PRO A 47 -9.53 18.79 -2.56
N LEU A 48 -8.22 18.88 -2.81
CA LEU A 48 -7.61 19.92 -3.64
C LEU A 48 -7.59 19.64 -5.16
N ARG A 49 -7.95 18.43 -5.60
CA ARG A 49 -7.86 18.03 -7.03
C ARG A 49 -8.72 16.81 -7.36
N GLU A 50 -9.82 17.04 -8.07
CA GLU A 50 -10.77 15.98 -8.44
C GLU A 50 -10.20 14.95 -9.42
N ASP A 51 -9.11 15.27 -10.12
CA ASP A 51 -8.41 14.36 -11.05
C ASP A 51 -7.53 13.33 -10.32
N ARG A 52 -7.51 13.33 -8.99
CA ARG A 52 -6.66 12.46 -8.16
C ARG A 52 -7.44 11.76 -7.07
N LEU A 53 -7.06 10.51 -6.84
CA LEU A 53 -7.63 9.66 -5.82
C LEU A 53 -6.62 9.40 -4.70
N ILE A 54 -7.07 9.60 -3.47
CA ILE A 54 -6.36 9.35 -2.22
C ILE A 54 -6.93 8.13 -1.51
N LEU A 55 -6.10 7.50 -0.68
CA LEU A 55 -6.54 6.40 0.18
C LEU A 55 -7.47 6.95 1.28
N THR A 56 -8.58 6.24 1.50
CA THR A 56 -9.41 6.47 2.69
C THR A 56 -8.83 5.72 3.88
N LEU A 57 -9.27 6.07 5.11
CA LEU A 57 -8.99 5.31 6.35
C LEU A 57 -9.28 3.80 6.24
N ARG A 58 -10.21 3.41 5.34
CA ARG A 58 -10.52 2.00 5.08
C ARG A 58 -9.49 1.36 4.15
N GLY A 59 -9.13 2.04 3.07
CA GLY A 59 -8.06 1.61 2.17
C GLY A 59 -6.71 1.53 2.89
N GLU A 60 -6.45 2.44 3.83
CA GLU A 60 -5.25 2.44 4.65
C GLU A 60 -5.16 1.21 5.56
N ARG A 61 -6.24 0.86 6.27
CA ARG A 61 -6.31 -0.36 7.07
C ARG A 61 -6.12 -1.62 6.24
N TYR A 62 -6.71 -1.65 5.05
CA TYR A 62 -6.55 -2.75 4.11
C TYR A 62 -5.09 -2.87 3.61
N ALA A 63 -4.45 -1.74 3.29
CA ALA A 63 -3.04 -1.70 2.92
C ALA A 63 -2.13 -2.20 4.04
N LYS A 64 -2.40 -1.78 5.28
CA LYS A 64 -1.68 -2.24 6.48
C LYS A 64 -1.83 -3.74 6.70
N ASP A 65 -3.03 -4.29 6.48
CA ASP A 65 -3.28 -5.74 6.61
C ASP A 65 -2.56 -6.55 5.52
N ILE A 66 -2.53 -6.04 4.27
CA ILE A 66 -1.73 -6.63 3.20
C ILE A 66 -0.24 -6.62 3.57
N ILE A 67 0.28 -5.47 4.04
CA ILE A 67 1.67 -5.37 4.47
C ILE A 67 1.94 -6.34 5.61
N HIS A 68 1.05 -6.46 6.59
CA HIS A 68 1.22 -7.40 7.69
C HIS A 68 1.25 -8.87 7.23
N LYS A 69 0.40 -9.23 6.25
CA LYS A 69 0.40 -10.56 5.63
C LYS A 69 1.68 -10.86 4.83
N ILE A 70 2.29 -9.86 4.21
CA ILE A 70 3.55 -10.01 3.47
C ILE A 70 4.77 -9.98 4.42
N LEU A 71 4.73 -9.12 5.43
CA LEU A 71 5.84 -8.90 6.36
C LEU A 71 6.06 -10.13 7.25
N ARG A 72 5.00 -10.80 7.71
CA ARG A 72 5.07 -11.99 8.57
C ARG A 72 5.92 -13.14 7.97
N PRO A 73 5.68 -13.60 6.73
CA PRO A 73 6.53 -14.63 6.12
C PRO A 73 7.94 -14.12 5.81
N VAL A 74 8.11 -12.85 5.42
CA VAL A 74 9.44 -12.28 5.15
C VAL A 74 10.30 -12.25 6.42
N ILE A 75 9.74 -11.82 7.56
CA ILE A 75 10.44 -11.86 8.86
C ILE A 75 10.84 -13.30 9.20
N TRP A 76 9.93 -14.26 9.00
CA TRP A 76 10.23 -15.67 9.23
C TRP A 76 11.41 -16.18 8.40
N VAL A 77 11.46 -15.82 7.12
CA VAL A 77 12.60 -16.16 6.23
C VAL A 77 13.89 -15.53 6.74
N ILE A 78 13.88 -14.24 7.12
CA ILE A 78 15.07 -13.55 7.64
C ILE A 78 15.54 -14.20 8.95
N VAL A 79 14.63 -14.47 9.89
CA VAL A 79 14.97 -15.12 11.17
C VAL A 79 15.52 -16.52 10.94
N SER A 80 14.90 -17.30 10.06
CA SER A 80 15.38 -18.65 9.70
C SER A 80 16.78 -18.58 9.07
N TRP A 81 17.02 -17.60 8.19
CA TRP A 81 18.34 -17.39 7.59
C TRP A 81 19.39 -17.01 8.63
N LEU A 82 19.05 -16.10 9.56
CA LEU A 82 19.93 -15.67 10.64
C LEU A 82 20.30 -16.83 11.56
N LEU A 83 19.33 -17.68 11.91
CA LEU A 83 19.55 -18.90 12.69
C LEU A 83 20.50 -19.86 11.97
N ILE A 84 20.31 -20.07 10.66
CA ILE A 84 21.21 -20.90 9.85
C ILE A 84 22.63 -20.32 9.85
N MET A 85 22.78 -19.02 9.63
CA MET A 85 24.11 -18.38 9.68
C MET A 85 24.77 -18.46 11.06
N LEU A 86 23.99 -18.35 12.13
CA LEU A 86 24.50 -18.49 13.50
C LEU A 86 24.93 -19.94 13.79
N TYR A 87 24.17 -20.91 13.28
CA TYR A 87 24.42 -22.34 13.47
C TYR A 87 25.59 -22.86 12.62
N TYR A 88 25.76 -22.35 11.40
CA TYR A 88 26.87 -22.69 10.50
C TYR A 88 28.14 -21.87 10.74
N ARG A 89 28.19 -21.07 11.81
CA ARG A 89 29.40 -20.38 12.23
C ARG A 89 30.37 -21.44 12.80
N PRO A 90 31.51 -21.73 12.15
CA PRO A 90 32.49 -22.69 12.64
C PRO A 90 33.15 -22.21 13.94
#